data_AF-A0A7W0X1Z7-F1
#
_entry.id   AF-A0A7W0X1Z7-F1
#
_cell.length_a   1.000
_cell.length_b   1.000
_cell.length_c   1.000
_cell.angle_alpha   90.00
_cell.angle_beta   90.00
_cell.angle_gamma   90.00
#
_symmetry.space_group_name_H-M   'P 1'
#
loop_
_entity.id
_entity.type
_entity.pdbx_description
1 polymer ?
#
loop_
_entity_poly.entity_id
_entity_poly.type
_entity_poly.pdbx_seq_one_letter_code
_entity_poly.pdbx_strand_id
1 'polypeptide(L)'
;MTLDEINRLDRAGFVATLGGVFEHSPWVAESAFAAQPFTSIAALHGAMVAAMQGANDTQKLSLLRAHPELAGKAAIRAELTPDSTREQAGAGLAACSASEFAQLTE
;
A
#
# COMPACT_ATOMS: atom_id res chain seq x y z
N MET A 1 -3.24 -12.82 11.99
CA MET A 1 -2.45 -13.77 11.18
C MET A 1 -1.01 -13.70 11.63
N THR A 2 -0.34 -14.84 11.75
CA THR A 2 1.06 -15.00 12.18
C THR A 2 2.01 -15.16 10.99
N LEU A 3 3.31 -15.00 11.22
CA LEU A 3 4.32 -15.21 10.17
C LEU A 3 4.35 -16.65 9.66
N ASP A 4 4.15 -17.62 10.56
CA ASP A 4 4.09 -19.03 10.20
C ASP A 4 2.86 -19.36 9.34
N GLU A 5 1.73 -18.70 9.58
CA GLU A 5 0.56 -18.80 8.70
C GLU A 5 0.87 -18.22 7.32
N ILE A 6 1.51 -17.03 7.25
CA ILE A 6 1.92 -16.39 5.99
C ILE A 6 2.84 -17.30 5.16
N ASN A 7 3.84 -17.92 5.81
CA ASN A 7 4.81 -18.81 5.15
C ASN A 7 4.18 -20.11 4.61
N ARG A 8 2.94 -20.44 5.00
CA ARG A 8 2.20 -21.62 4.54
C ARG A 8 1.17 -21.30 3.47
N LEU A 9 0.92 -20.02 3.18
CA LEU A 9 -0.02 -19.63 2.13
C LEU A 9 0.53 -20.02 0.77
N ASP A 10 -0.36 -20.40 -0.14
CA ASP A 10 -0.05 -20.42 -1.56
C ASP A 10 0.04 -18.99 -2.10
N ARG A 11 0.48 -18.85 -3.36
CA ARG A 11 0.63 -17.54 -4.00
C ARG A 11 -0.67 -16.73 -3.96
N ALA A 12 -1.80 -17.37 -4.23
CA ALA A 12 -3.10 -16.69 -4.26
C ALA A 12 -3.49 -16.16 -2.87
N GLY A 13 -3.37 -16.99 -1.83
CA GLY A 13 -3.64 -16.60 -0.44
C GLY A 13 -2.68 -15.51 0.05
N PHE A 14 -1.40 -15.60 -0.31
CA PHE A 14 -0.40 -14.59 0.05
C PHE A 14 -0.75 -13.22 -0.54
N VAL A 15 -1.06 -13.17 -1.84
CA VAL A 15 -1.44 -11.92 -2.54
C VAL A 15 -2.78 -11.40 -2.05
N ALA A 16 -3.76 -12.27 -1.81
CA ALA A 16 -5.04 -11.86 -1.22
C ALA A 16 -4.85 -11.21 0.16
N THR A 17 -3.85 -11.64 0.92
CA THR A 17 -3.65 -11.16 2.29
C THR A 17 -2.73 -9.94 2.37
N LEU A 18 -1.67 -9.88 1.54
CA LEU A 18 -0.64 -8.85 1.60
C LEU A 18 -0.61 -7.92 0.39
N GLY A 19 -1.44 -8.18 -0.63
CA GLY A 19 -1.50 -7.39 -1.86
C GLY A 19 -2.01 -5.97 -1.66
N GLY A 20 -2.72 -5.69 -0.56
CA GLY A 20 -3.16 -4.35 -0.18
C GLY A 20 -2.12 -3.54 0.60
N VAL A 21 -0.96 -4.11 0.96
CA VAL A 21 0.09 -3.38 1.71
C VAL A 21 0.67 -2.22 0.88
N PHE A 22 0.72 -2.39 -0.44
CA PHE A 22 1.03 -1.32 -1.38
C PHE A 22 -0.26 -0.98 -2.13
N GLU A 23 -0.75 0.23 -1.95
CA GLU A 23 -2.06 0.67 -2.46
C GLU A 23 -2.18 0.41 -3.97
N HIS A 24 -3.27 -0.27 -4.35
CA HIS A 24 -3.56 -0.75 -5.71
C HIS A 24 -2.36 -1.40 -6.44
N SER A 25 -1.44 -2.01 -5.70
CA SER A 25 -0.18 -2.54 -6.23
C SER A 25 0.10 -3.97 -5.72
N PRO A 26 -0.80 -4.94 -5.99
CA PRO A 26 -0.63 -6.33 -5.54
C PRO A 26 0.60 -7.01 -6.14
N TRP A 27 1.12 -6.49 -7.25
CA TRP A 27 2.34 -6.96 -7.91
C TRP A 27 3.56 -6.96 -6.98
N VAL A 28 3.58 -6.11 -5.95
CA VAL A 28 4.67 -6.10 -4.95
C VAL A 28 4.63 -7.38 -4.13
N ALA A 29 3.45 -7.77 -3.63
CA ALA A 29 3.26 -9.02 -2.91
C ALA A 29 3.49 -10.24 -3.81
N GLU A 30 3.02 -10.19 -5.06
CA GLU A 30 3.27 -11.25 -6.05
C GLU A 30 4.77 -11.50 -6.27
N SER A 31 5.56 -10.42 -6.31
CA SER A 31 7.00 -10.50 -6.53
C SER A 31 7.72 -10.96 -5.25
N ALA A 32 7.32 -10.44 -4.09
CA ALA A 32 7.89 -10.80 -2.79
C ALA A 32 7.66 -12.27 -2.41
N PHE A 33 6.58 -12.90 -2.89
CA PHE A 33 6.26 -14.31 -2.63
C PHE A 33 7.43 -15.25 -2.96
N ALA A 34 8.24 -14.94 -3.98
CA ALA A 34 9.37 -15.78 -4.39
C ALA A 34 10.49 -15.86 -3.32
N ALA A 35 10.50 -14.96 -2.34
CA ALA A 35 11.50 -14.92 -1.26
C ALA A 35 11.08 -15.72 -0.01
N GLN A 36 9.94 -16.42 -0.04
CA GLN A 36 9.53 -17.29 1.06
C GLN A 36 10.47 -18.50 1.23
N PRO A 37 10.60 -19.05 2.46
CA PRO A 37 9.95 -18.59 3.69
C PRO A 37 10.68 -17.40 4.35
N PHE A 38 9.92 -16.55 5.04
CA PHE A 38 10.46 -15.42 5.79
C PHE A 38 10.79 -15.81 7.23
N THR A 39 11.98 -15.44 7.69
CA THR A 39 12.46 -15.74 9.06
C THR A 39 11.94 -14.76 10.11
N SER A 40 11.46 -13.59 9.70
CA SER A 40 10.90 -12.56 10.58
C SER A 40 9.99 -11.61 9.81
N ILE A 41 9.21 -10.79 10.52
CA ILE A 41 8.44 -9.68 9.92
C ILE A 41 9.38 -8.69 9.21
N ALA A 42 10.57 -8.44 9.76
CA ALA A 42 11.57 -7.59 9.12
C ALA A 42 12.07 -8.18 7.78
N ALA A 43 12.23 -9.51 7.70
CA ALA A 43 12.59 -10.19 6.45
C ALA A 43 11.46 -10.11 5.40
N LEU A 44 10.20 -10.28 5.83
CA LEU A 44 9.04 -10.09 4.96
C LEU A 44 8.98 -8.66 4.41
N HIS A 45 9.08 -7.66 5.30
CA HIS A 45 9.10 -6.25 4.89
C HIS A 45 10.26 -5.96 3.93
N GLY A 46 11.47 -6.44 4.24
CA GLY A 46 12.63 -6.30 3.38
C GLY A 46 12.43 -6.91 1.98
N ALA A 47 11.79 -8.08 1.88
CA ALA A 47 11.46 -8.70 0.61
C ALA A 47 10.44 -7.89 -0.20
N MET A 48 9.43 -7.31 0.45
CA MET A 48 8.45 -6.44 -0.23
C MET A 48 9.10 -5.15 -0.73
N VAL A 49 9.97 -4.53 0.08
CA VAL A 49 10.74 -3.34 -0.33
C VAL A 49 11.67 -3.66 -1.49
N ALA A 50 12.39 -4.79 -1.43
CA ALA A 50 13.26 -5.23 -2.52
C ALA A 50 12.49 -5.51 -3.81
N ALA A 51 11.31 -6.11 -3.73
CA ALA A 51 10.44 -6.31 -4.88
C ALA A 51 9.99 -4.98 -5.52
N MET A 52 9.62 -3.99 -4.72
CA MET A 52 9.28 -2.65 -5.21
C MET A 52 10.48 -1.94 -5.83
N GLN A 53 11.64 -1.98 -5.17
CA GLN A 53 12.87 -1.33 -5.64
C GLN A 53 13.45 -1.99 -6.90
N GLY A 54 13.28 -3.30 -7.05
CA GLY A 54 13.71 -4.07 -8.22
C GLY A 54 12.78 -3.94 -9.43
N ALA A 55 11.59 -3.36 -9.26
CA ALA A 55 10.63 -3.18 -10.35
C ALA A 55 11.11 -2.17 -11.39
N ASN A 56 10.59 -2.29 -12.61
CA ASN A 56 10.88 -1.32 -13.66
C ASN A 56 10.21 0.04 -13.38
N ASP A 57 10.66 1.07 -14.08
CA ASP A 57 10.17 2.44 -13.87
C ASP A 57 8.67 2.59 -14.13
N THR A 58 8.10 1.79 -15.06
CA THR A 58 6.66 1.80 -15.33
C THR A 58 5.86 1.30 -14.13
N GLN A 59 6.30 0.21 -13.48
CA GLN A 59 5.65 -0.33 -12.28
C GLN A 59 5.79 0.61 -11.09
N LYS A 60 6.98 1.20 -10.89
CA LYS A 60 7.22 2.20 -9.84
C LYS A 60 6.36 3.44 -10.04
N LEU A 61 6.28 3.95 -11.26
CA LEU A 61 5.43 5.08 -11.60
C LEU A 61 3.94 4.75 -11.43
N SER A 62 3.53 3.53 -11.77
CA SER A 62 2.16 3.05 -11.51
C SER A 62 1.84 3.02 -10.03
N LEU A 63 2.76 2.56 -9.18
CA LEU A 63 2.59 2.57 -7.72
C LEU A 63 2.48 4.00 -7.16
N LEU A 64 3.31 4.93 -7.64
CA LEU A 64 3.24 6.34 -7.24
C LEU A 64 1.90 6.96 -7.64
N ARG A 65 1.41 6.67 -8.86
CA ARG A 65 0.12 7.17 -9.36
C ARG A 65 -1.09 6.47 -8.74
N ALA A 66 -0.90 5.26 -8.23
CA ALA A 66 -1.91 4.48 -7.56
C ALA A 66 -2.26 5.04 -6.17
N HIS A 67 -1.38 5.85 -5.57
CA HIS A 67 -1.72 6.56 -4.34
C HIS A 67 -2.70 7.68 -4.67
N PRO A 68 -3.96 7.61 -4.20
CA PRO A 68 -4.81 8.77 -4.23
C PRO A 68 -4.12 9.82 -3.36
N GLU A 69 -3.69 10.90 -4.01
CA GLU A 69 -3.04 12.07 -3.43
C GLU A 69 -3.43 12.27 -1.96
N LEU A 70 -2.43 12.42 -1.08
CA LEU A 70 -2.60 12.92 0.28
C LEU A 70 -3.42 14.22 0.19
N ALA A 71 -4.73 14.12 0.47
CA ALA A 71 -5.74 15.16 0.33
C ALA A 71 -6.22 15.54 -1.10
N GLY A 72 -6.11 14.68 -2.12
CA GLY A 72 -6.68 14.98 -3.44
C GLY A 72 -8.16 14.65 -3.65
N LYS A 73 -8.62 14.85 -4.89
CA LYS A 73 -10.01 14.70 -5.38
C LYS A 73 -10.75 13.41 -4.95
N ALA A 74 -10.07 12.34 -4.56
CA ALA A 74 -10.69 11.12 -4.05
C ALA A 74 -11.20 11.27 -2.61
N ALA A 75 -10.52 12.03 -1.75
CA ALA A 75 -11.02 12.41 -0.43
C ALA A 75 -12.23 13.37 -0.54
N ILE A 76 -12.21 14.28 -1.53
CA ILE A 76 -13.36 15.14 -1.86
C ILE A 76 -14.56 14.31 -2.37
N ARG A 77 -14.30 13.21 -3.10
CA ARG A 77 -15.34 12.33 -3.68
C ARG A 77 -15.73 11.15 -2.80
N ALA A 78 -15.15 11.01 -1.60
CA ALA A 78 -15.33 9.86 -0.72
C ALA A 78 -14.99 8.50 -1.39
N GLU A 79 -14.05 8.50 -2.32
CA GLU A 79 -13.57 7.31 -3.06
C GLU A 79 -12.34 6.65 -2.39
N LEU A 80 -12.03 7.04 -1.13
CA LEU A 80 -10.91 6.46 -0.40
C LEU A 80 -11.19 5.02 0.02
N THR A 81 -10.15 4.17 -0.05
CA THR A 81 -10.18 2.86 0.58
C THR A 81 -10.27 3.00 2.12
N PRO A 82 -10.79 1.99 2.83
CA PRO A 82 -10.88 2.03 4.29
C PRO A 82 -9.52 2.24 4.99
N ASP A 83 -8.44 1.72 4.40
CA ASP A 83 -7.07 1.92 4.87
C ASP A 83 -6.61 3.37 4.67
N SER A 84 -6.80 3.93 3.47
CA SER A 84 -6.50 5.34 3.19
C SER A 84 -7.27 6.30 4.10
N THR A 85 -8.53 5.98 4.43
CA THR A 85 -9.35 6.78 5.36
C THR A 85 -8.74 6.84 6.76
N ARG A 86 -8.22 5.71 7.25
CA ARG A 86 -7.58 5.65 8.58
C ARG A 86 -6.25 6.41 8.62
N GLU A 87 -5.44 6.28 7.57
CA GLU A 87 -4.17 7.00 7.47
C GLU A 87 -4.37 8.51 7.35
N GLN A 88 -5.32 8.97 6.54
CA GLN A 88 -5.62 10.40 6.42
C GLN A 88 -6.24 10.98 7.69
N ALA A 89 -7.06 10.23 8.42
CA ALA A 89 -7.53 10.63 9.74
C ALA A 89 -6.36 10.77 10.74
N GLY A 90 -5.40 9.84 10.69
CA GLY A 90 -4.18 9.91 11.51
C GLY A 90 -3.24 11.06 11.13
N ALA A 91 -3.24 11.48 9.86
CA ALA A 91 -2.46 12.61 9.35
C ALA A 91 -3.10 13.98 9.63
N GLY A 92 -4.23 14.04 10.34
CA GLY A 92 -4.92 15.29 10.67
C GLY A 92 -5.74 15.91 9.53
N LEU A 93 -5.79 15.25 8.36
CA LEU A 93 -6.53 15.73 7.19
C LEU A 93 -8.04 15.73 7.40
N ALA A 94 -8.54 14.89 8.32
CA ALA A 94 -9.94 14.90 8.76
C ALA A 94 -10.33 16.18 9.53
N ALA A 95 -9.35 16.94 10.03
CA ALA A 95 -9.56 18.18 10.78
C ALA A 95 -9.30 19.45 9.95
N CYS A 96 -8.90 19.32 8.68
CA CYS A 96 -8.69 20.47 7.81
C CYS A 96 -10.02 21.17 7.52
N SER A 97 -10.02 22.50 7.62
CA SER A 97 -11.07 23.35 7.08
C SER A 97 -11.13 23.22 5.55
N ALA A 98 -12.28 23.56 4.96
CA ALA A 98 -12.45 23.51 3.50
C ALA A 98 -11.39 24.33 2.72
N SER A 99 -10.89 25.43 3.32
CA SER A 99 -9.83 26.26 2.74
C SER A 99 -8.44 25.61 2.81
N GLU A 100 -8.12 24.93 3.92
CA GLU A 100 -6.85 24.19 4.05
C GLU A 100 -6.84 22.98 3.12
N PHE A 101 -7.99 22.32 2.97
CA PHE A 101 -8.16 21.25 2.01
C PHE A 101 -7.98 21.73 0.57
N ALA A 102 -8.52 22.91 0.23
CA ALA A 102 -8.37 23.50 -1.11
C ALA A 102 -6.89 23.75 -1.46
N GLN A 103 -6.07 24.24 -0.52
CA GLN A 103 -4.63 24.47 -0.72
C GLN A 103 -3.84 23.18 -0.98
N LEU A 104 -4.31 22.04 -0.48
CA LEU A 104 -3.68 20.74 -0.75
C LEU A 104 -4.04 20.18 -2.13
N THR A 105 -5.00 20.80 -2.83
CA THR A 105 -5.51 20.35 -4.13
C THR A 105 -5.24 21.31 -5.29
N GLU A 106 -4.55 22.44 -5.03
CA GLU A 106 -3.98 23.33 -6.05
C GLU A 106 -2.72 22.74 -6.68
#